data_AF-A0A519EJ94-F1
#
_entry.id   AF-A0A519EJ94-F1
#
_cell.length_a   1.000
_cell.length_b   1.000
_cell.length_c   1.000
_cell.angle_alpha   90.00
_cell.angle_beta   90.00
_cell.angle_gamma   90.00
#
_symmetry.space_group_name_H-M   'P 1'
#
loop_
_entity.id
_entity.type
_entity.pdbx_description
1 polymer ?
#
loop_
_entity_poly.entity_id
_entity_poly.type
_entity_poly.pdbx_seq_one_letter_code
_entity_poly.pdbx_strand_id
1 'polypeptide(L)' 'GGEVGKRLDFLIQELHREANTLGSKSAALELTRIGVDMKVLIEQMREQVQNIE' A
#
# COMPACT_ATOMS: atom_id res chain seq x y z
N GLY A 1 -7.49 -8.75 15.22
CA GLY A 1 -8.24 -8.59 13.94
C GLY A 1 -9.50 -9.42 13.79
N GLY A 2 -10.68 -8.79 13.87
CA GLY A 2 -11.93 -9.38 13.36
C GLY A 2 -11.98 -9.48 11.82
N GLU A 3 -13.11 -9.88 11.24
CA GLU A 3 -13.28 -9.98 9.75
C GLU A 3 -12.89 -8.70 9.01
N VAL A 4 -13.12 -7.53 9.61
CA VAL A 4 -12.76 -6.22 9.05
C VAL A 4 -11.24 -6.08 8.92
N GLY A 5 -10.48 -6.48 9.94
CA GLY A 5 -9.02 -6.42 9.93
C GLY A 5 -8.40 -7.27 8.82
N LYS A 6 -8.88 -8.51 8.66
CA LYS A 6 -8.48 -9.40 7.55
C LYS A 6 -8.78 -8.81 6.16
N ARG A 7 -9.92 -8.12 6.02
CA ARG A 7 -10.27 -7.45 4.75
C ARG A 7 -9.34 -6.26 4.47
N LEU A 8 -9.01 -5.48 5.50
CA LEU A 8 -8.07 -4.37 5.39
C LEU A 8 -6.66 -4.86 5.04
N ASP A 9 -6.19 -5.94 5.65
CA ASP A 9 -4.91 -6.58 5.30
C ASP A 9 -4.85 -7.01 3.83
N PHE A 10 -5.93 -7.59 3.31
CA PHE A 10 -6.02 -7.94 1.89
C PHE A 10 -5.90 -6.71 0.99
N LEU A 11 -6.64 -5.63 1.31
CA LEU A 11 -6.58 -4.39 0.54
C LEU A 11 -5.18 -3.75 0.59
N ILE A 12 -4.53 -3.75 1.74
CA ILE A 12 -3.15 -3.27 1.90
C ILE A 12 -2.19 -4.06 0.99
N GLN A 13 -2.34 -5.38 0.92
CA GLN A 13 -1.52 -6.22 0.04
C GLN A 13 -1.73 -5.88 -1.44
N GLU A 14 -2.98 -5.71 -1.88
CA GLU A 14 -3.29 -5.35 -3.27
C GLU A 14 -2.77 -3.95 -3.62
N LEU A 15 -2.93 -2.97 -2.72
CA LEU A 15 -2.37 -1.63 -2.89
C LEU A 15 -0.84 -1.66 -3.01
N HIS A 16 -0.17 -2.49 -2.21
CA HIS A 16 1.28 -2.62 -2.29
C HIS A 16 1.73 -3.24 -3.62
N ARG A 17 0.99 -4.22 -4.16
CA ARG A 17 1.27 -4.77 -5.50
C ARG A 17 1.10 -3.71 -6.60
N GLU A 18 0.07 -2.89 -6.48
CA GLU A 18 -0.19 -1.83 -7.46
C GLU A 18 0.91 -0.76 -7.42
N ALA A 19 1.32 -0.31 -6.22
CA ALA A 19 2.43 0.64 -6.07
C ALA A 19 3.76 0.10 -6.65
N ASN A 20 4.01 -1.21 -6.51
CA ASN A 20 5.16 -1.87 -7.14
C ASN A 20 5.05 -1.90 -8.68
N THR A 21 3.86 -2.19 -9.21
CA THR A 21 3.62 -2.16 -10.66
C THR A 21 3.79 -0.76 -11.22
N LEU A 22 3.22 0.26 -10.55
CA LEU A 22 3.39 1.67 -10.91
C LEU A 22 4.87 2.06 -10.90
N GLY A 23 5.61 1.73 -9.83
CA GLY A 23 7.03 2.08 -9.73
C GLY A 23 7.94 1.38 -10.75
N SER A 24 7.64 0.12 -11.09
CA SER A 24 8.49 -0.71 -11.97
C SER A 24 8.15 -0.60 -13.47
N LYS A 25 6.91 -0.24 -13.82
CA LYS A 25 6.45 -0.14 -15.21
C LYS A 25 6.22 1.29 -15.69
N SER A 26 6.34 2.30 -14.84
CA SER A 26 6.25 3.69 -15.26
C SER A 26 7.52 4.15 -15.96
N ALA A 27 7.36 4.78 -17.13
CA ALA A 27 8.46 5.43 -17.85
C ALA A 27 8.73 6.86 -17.36
N ALA A 28 7.77 7.46 -16.64
CA ALA A 28 7.88 8.82 -16.13
C ALA A 28 8.44 8.84 -14.70
N LEU A 29 9.49 9.63 -14.46
CA LEU A 29 10.13 9.79 -13.15
C LEU A 29 9.15 10.26 -12.06
N GLU A 30 8.19 11.11 -12.43
CA GLU A 30 7.14 11.58 -11.52
C GLU A 30 6.27 10.43 -11.00
N LEU A 31 5.85 9.52 -11.88
CA LEU A 31 5.06 8.34 -11.49
C LEU A 31 5.86 7.37 -10.61
N THR A 32 7.17 7.24 -10.86
CA THR A 32 8.06 6.46 -9.97
C THR A 32 8.10 7.07 -8.56
N ARG A 33 8.19 8.40 -8.45
CA ARG A 33 8.16 9.10 -7.14
C ARG A 33 6.83 8.91 -6.43
N ILE A 34 5.72 9.10 -7.15
CA ILE A 34 4.38 8.83 -6.63
C ILE A 34 4.28 7.39 -6.10
N GLY A 35 4.82 6.40 -6.83
CA GLY A 35 4.85 5.00 -6.39
C GLY A 35 5.66 4.77 -5.09
N VAL A 36 6.71 5.55 -4.84
CA VAL A 36 7.45 5.51 -3.56
C VAL A 36 6.63 6.12 -2.43
N ASP A 37 6.02 7.28 -2.66
CA ASP A 37 5.18 7.95 -1.66
C ASP A 37 3.96 7.09 -1.28
N MET A 38 3.35 6.42 -2.26
CA MET A 38 2.27 5.45 -2.04
C MET A 38 2.70 4.32 -1.09
N LYS A 39 3.92 3.78 -1.25
CA LYS A 39 4.40 2.70 -0.36
C LYS A 39 4.53 3.15 1.09
N VAL A 40 4.96 4.40 1.32
CA VAL A 40 5.02 4.97 2.68
C VAL A 40 3.62 5.05 3.30
N LEU A 41 2.64 5.54 2.55
CA LEU A 41 1.25 5.63 3.03
C LEU A 41 0.65 4.24 3.30
N ILE A 42 0.95 3.24 2.46
CA ILE A 42 0.46 1.87 2.63
C ILE A 42 1.01 1.24 3.93
N GLU A 43 2.29 1.44 4.25
CA GLU A 43 2.85 0.97 5.53
C GLU A 43 2.22 1.69 6.74
N GLN A 44 1.99 3.00 6.65
CA GLN A 44 1.27 3.73 7.70
C GLN A 44 -0.17 3.22 7.88
N MET A 45 -0.87 2.85 6.80
CA MET A 45 -2.19 2.22 6.89
C MET A 45 -2.11 0.86 7.59
N ARG A 46 -1.08 0.06 7.27
CA ARG A 46 -0.86 -1.24 7.89
C ARG A 46 -0.60 -1.14 9.39
N GLU A 47 0.24 -0.20 9.81
CA GLU A 47 0.46 0.09 11.24
C GLU A 47 -0.85 0.50 11.95
N GLN A 48 -1.66 1.35 11.31
CA GLN A 48 -2.95 1.76 11.88
C GLN A 48 -3.90 0.59 12.05
N VAL A 49 -3.99 -0.31 11.06
CA VAL A 49 -4.82 -1.53 11.16
C VAL A 49 -4.34 -2.38 12.32
N GLN A 50 -3.04 -2.62 12.45
CA GLN A 50 -2.49 -3.42 13.56
C GLN A 50 -2.75 -2.79 14.94
N ASN A 51 -2.79 -1.47 15.04
CA ASN A 51 -3.01 -0.77 16.32
C ASN A 51 -4.46 -0.82 16.82
N ILE A 52 -5.44 -1.02 15.93
CA ILE A 52 -6.88 -1.08 16.27
C ILE A 52 -7.40 -2.53 16.40
N GLU A 53 -6.54 -3.50 16.09
CA GLU A 53 -6.84 -4.94 16.11
C GLU A 53 -6.71 -5.61 17.47
#